data_AF-A0A954FSM1-F1
#
_entry.id   AF-A0A954FSM1-F1
#
_cell.length_a   1.000
_cell.length_b   1.000
_cell.length_c   1.000
_cell.angle_alpha   90.00
_cell.angle_beta   90.00
_cell.angle_gamma   90.00
#
_symmetry.space_group_name_H-M   'P 1'
#
loop_
_entity.id
_entity.type
_entity.pdbx_description
1 polymer ?
#
loop_
_entity_poly.entity_id
_entity_poly.type
_entity_poly.pdbx_seq_one_letter_code
_entity_poly.pdbx_strand_id
1 'polypeptide(L)'
;MHRNVKQKSLVAVCLLLQIHCAIASAQNAPAAKIELGSTTARNGFKNEDEIRDKFNNWRTDVDSRAWLQAMDYRIADIVAVTASKPHGQKSDVTVAIRTKSGEHTERISIKLVSSPNGFNQIDKRWLSSYADMWQMPPEVVNALKFYVGETPPPTGSRDAQRMYLDELDEKTQQAVVEFFTTHKDQIISDLVAGDGEHAADWMMVTFKATNEPHWIIKPSAVAIRFYSDGPVAITKAGNLKLGRITMQRKGGDNGRESAKMLQFKLNPMLLFDAP
;
A
#
# COMPACT_ATOMS: atom_id res chain seq x y z
N MET A 1 -74.06 35.15 4.05
CA MET A 1 -72.61 35.45 3.99
C MET A 1 -71.91 34.67 5.11
N HIS A 2 -71.77 33.35 5.01
CA HIS A 2 -70.63 32.60 4.44
C HIS A 2 -69.26 32.91 5.09
N ARG A 3 -68.85 31.94 5.91
CA ARG A 3 -67.57 31.76 6.60
C ARG A 3 -66.39 31.74 5.65
N ASN A 4 -65.22 32.19 6.11
CA ASN A 4 -63.96 31.58 5.68
C ASN A 4 -62.88 31.68 6.77
N VAL A 5 -62.58 30.53 7.38
CA VAL A 5 -61.41 30.27 8.21
C VAL A 5 -60.61 29.19 7.48
N LYS A 6 -59.47 29.56 6.87
CA LYS A 6 -58.34 28.72 6.42
C LYS A 6 -57.16 29.70 6.30
N GLN A 7 -55.89 29.45 6.65
CA GLN A 7 -55.13 28.21 6.77
C GLN A 7 -53.83 28.59 7.52
N LYS A 8 -53.65 28.15 8.78
CA LYS A 8 -52.33 28.15 9.43
C LYS A 8 -51.95 26.70 9.63
N SER A 9 -50.92 26.23 8.94
CA SER A 9 -50.05 25.07 9.25
C SER A 9 -49.54 24.43 7.97
N LEU A 10 -48.40 24.89 7.44
CA LEU A 10 -47.58 24.07 6.53
C LEU A 10 -46.15 24.63 6.34
N VAL A 11 -45.40 24.91 7.41
CA VAL A 11 -43.96 25.25 7.27
C VAL A 11 -43.05 24.39 8.16
N ALA A 12 -43.57 23.60 9.09
CA ALA A 12 -42.74 22.81 10.02
C ALA A 12 -42.30 21.42 9.52
N VAL A 13 -42.73 20.95 8.34
CA VAL A 13 -42.51 19.55 7.91
C VAL A 13 -41.30 19.38 6.98
N CYS A 14 -40.82 20.43 6.30
CA CYS A 14 -39.68 20.29 5.36
C CYS A 14 -38.30 20.35 6.03
N LEU A 15 -38.15 20.93 7.23
CA LEU A 15 -36.85 20.99 7.91
C LEU A 15 -36.48 19.67 8.60
N LEU A 16 -37.48 18.88 9.03
CA LEU A 16 -37.27 17.57 9.65
C LEU A 16 -36.91 16.48 8.62
N LEU A 17 -37.38 16.57 7.36
CA LEU A 17 -37.00 15.60 6.32
C LEU A 17 -35.56 15.75 5.81
N GLN A 18 -34.99 16.96 5.80
CA GLN A 18 -33.59 17.16 5.40
C GLN A 18 -32.60 16.66 6.46
N ILE A 19 -32.96 16.69 7.74
CA ILE A 19 -32.14 16.16 8.82
C ILE A 19 -32.12 14.62 8.79
N HIS A 20 -33.25 13.97 8.45
CA HIS A 20 -33.31 12.51 8.34
C HIS A 20 -32.56 11.95 7.10
N CYS A 21 -32.41 12.74 6.03
CA CYS A 21 -31.65 12.32 4.85
C CYS A 21 -30.12 12.44 5.06
N ALA A 22 -29.67 13.45 5.82
CA ALA A 22 -28.25 13.60 6.17
C ALA A 22 -27.79 12.52 7.17
N ILE A 23 -28.61 12.17 8.17
CA ILE A 23 -28.28 11.17 9.19
C ILE A 23 -28.19 9.74 8.61
N ALA A 24 -29.03 9.41 7.62
CA ALA A 24 -28.98 8.10 6.96
C ALA A 24 -27.71 7.91 6.08
N SER A 25 -27.17 8.99 5.51
CA SER A 25 -25.96 8.93 4.69
C SER A 25 -24.67 8.72 5.51
N ALA A 26 -24.63 9.24 6.74
CA ALA A 26 -23.46 9.13 7.62
C ALA A 26 -23.32 7.74 8.26
N GLN A 27 -24.41 7.02 8.50
CA GLN A 27 -24.39 5.67 9.09
C GLN A 27 -23.93 4.58 8.10
N ASN A 28 -24.04 4.81 6.78
CA ASN A 28 -23.64 3.85 5.75
C ASN A 28 -22.19 4.00 5.27
N ALA A 29 -21.56 5.15 5.52
CA ALA A 29 -20.17 5.42 5.11
C ALA A 29 -19.12 4.48 5.74
N PRO A 30 -19.22 4.08 7.03
CA PRO A 30 -18.29 3.12 7.64
C PRO A 30 -18.41 1.73 7.02
N ALA A 31 -19.65 1.24 6.80
CA ALA A 31 -19.91 -0.07 6.21
C ALA A 31 -19.43 -0.15 4.75
N ALA A 32 -19.74 0.86 3.93
CA ALA A 32 -19.30 0.95 2.55
C ALA A 32 -17.77 0.98 2.43
N LYS A 33 -17.07 1.67 3.34
CA LYS A 33 -15.60 1.73 3.37
C LYS A 33 -14.97 0.39 3.76
N ILE A 34 -15.59 -0.36 4.68
CA ILE A 34 -15.16 -1.72 5.06
C ILE A 34 -15.35 -2.68 3.89
N GLU A 35 -16.51 -2.63 3.24
CA GLU A 35 -16.82 -3.48 2.08
C GLU A 35 -15.88 -3.19 0.90
N LEU A 36 -15.60 -1.92 0.62
CA LEU A 36 -14.65 -1.50 -0.41
C LEU A 36 -13.24 -2.02 -0.11
N GLY A 37 -12.77 -1.89 1.14
CA GLY A 37 -11.48 -2.42 1.58
C GLY A 37 -11.39 -3.95 1.45
N SER A 38 -12.45 -4.66 1.85
CA SER A 38 -12.56 -6.12 1.74
C SER A 38 -12.54 -6.60 0.29
N THR A 39 -13.32 -5.94 -0.58
CA THR A 39 -13.37 -6.23 -2.02
C THR A 39 -12.02 -5.96 -2.68
N THR A 40 -11.35 -4.86 -2.31
CA THR A 40 -10.00 -4.53 -2.80
C THR A 40 -9.00 -5.63 -2.45
N ALA A 41 -8.98 -6.09 -1.19
CA ALA A 41 -8.10 -7.17 -0.76
C ALA A 41 -8.38 -8.49 -1.50
N ARG A 42 -9.66 -8.86 -1.64
CA ARG A 42 -10.07 -10.06 -2.37
C ARG A 42 -9.64 -10.03 -3.83
N ASN A 43 -9.75 -8.88 -4.48
CA ASN A 43 -9.34 -8.72 -5.88
C ASN A 43 -7.82 -8.81 -6.04
N GLY A 44 -7.05 -8.33 -5.06
CA GLY A 44 -5.60 -8.55 -5.00
C GLY A 44 -5.23 -10.04 -5.02
N PHE A 45 -5.82 -10.82 -4.11
CA PHE A 45 -5.56 -12.27 -4.04
C PHE A 45 -5.97 -13.02 -5.32
N LYS A 46 -7.13 -12.68 -5.90
CA LYS A 46 -7.56 -13.23 -7.19
C LYS A 46 -6.57 -12.90 -8.30
N ASN A 47 -6.04 -11.68 -8.33
CA ASN A 47 -5.05 -11.29 -9.32
C ASN A 47 -3.73 -12.08 -9.18
N GLU A 48 -3.30 -12.36 -7.94
CA GLU A 48 -2.14 -13.25 -7.70
C GLU A 48 -2.42 -14.68 -8.18
N ASP A 49 -3.62 -15.22 -7.92
CA ASP A 49 -4.03 -16.55 -8.40
C ASP A 49 -4.04 -16.60 -9.94
N GLU A 50 -4.61 -15.58 -10.60
CA GLU A 50 -4.62 -15.47 -12.05
C GLU A 50 -3.20 -15.42 -12.63
N ILE A 51 -2.28 -14.66 -12.03
CA ILE A 51 -0.88 -14.57 -12.48
C ILE A 51 -0.17 -15.92 -12.31
N ARG A 52 -0.34 -16.59 -11.17
CA ARG A 52 0.17 -17.95 -10.94
C ARG A 52 -0.33 -18.90 -12.02
N ASP A 53 -1.62 -18.91 -12.28
CA ASP A 53 -2.24 -19.85 -13.23
C ASP A 53 -1.80 -19.56 -14.67
N LYS A 54 -1.57 -18.29 -15.01
CA LYS A 54 -0.99 -17.91 -16.31
C LYS A 54 0.44 -18.44 -16.47
N PHE A 55 1.30 -18.32 -15.45
CA PHE A 55 2.63 -18.94 -15.49
C PHE A 55 2.59 -20.46 -15.65
N ASN A 56 1.67 -21.14 -14.94
CA ASN A 56 1.48 -22.58 -15.12
C ASN A 56 0.98 -22.96 -16.54
N ASN A 57 0.37 -22.02 -17.26
CA ASN A 57 -0.13 -22.17 -18.63
C ASN A 57 0.73 -21.45 -19.69
N TRP A 58 2.00 -21.12 -19.38
CA TRP A 58 2.87 -20.29 -20.21
C TRP A 58 3.01 -20.71 -21.69
N ARG A 59 2.77 -21.99 -22.03
CA ARG A 59 2.88 -22.45 -23.43
C ARG A 59 1.83 -21.79 -24.33
N THR A 60 0.64 -21.55 -23.78
CA THR A 60 -0.52 -21.02 -24.51
C THR A 60 -0.91 -19.62 -24.06
N ASP A 61 -0.52 -19.21 -22.85
CA ASP A 61 -0.83 -17.88 -22.33
C ASP A 61 0.14 -16.82 -22.88
N VAL A 62 -0.39 -15.85 -23.62
CA VAL A 62 0.40 -14.81 -24.31
C VAL A 62 1.05 -13.85 -23.30
N ASP A 63 0.35 -13.49 -22.23
CA ASP A 63 0.88 -12.60 -21.20
C ASP A 63 2.04 -13.25 -20.47
N SER A 64 1.90 -14.51 -20.06
CA SER A 64 2.96 -15.25 -19.38
C SER A 64 4.23 -15.37 -20.22
N ARG A 65 4.10 -15.59 -21.54
CA ARG A 65 5.26 -15.57 -22.45
C ARG A 65 5.91 -14.20 -22.49
N ALA A 66 5.13 -13.13 -22.55
CA ALA A 66 5.65 -11.78 -22.54
C ALA A 66 6.32 -11.42 -21.19
N TRP A 67 5.80 -11.91 -20.05
CA TRP A 67 6.45 -11.76 -18.75
C TRP A 67 7.79 -12.48 -18.69
N LEU A 68 7.86 -13.73 -19.13
CA LEU A 68 9.10 -14.50 -19.19
C LEU A 68 10.14 -13.80 -20.07
N GLN A 69 9.74 -13.24 -21.22
CA GLN A 69 10.62 -12.44 -22.07
C GLN A 69 11.08 -11.14 -21.39
N ALA A 70 10.19 -10.44 -20.67
CA ALA A 70 10.53 -9.24 -19.91
C ALA A 70 11.45 -9.54 -18.71
N MET A 71 11.48 -10.79 -18.26
CA MET A 71 12.43 -11.32 -17.28
C MET A 71 13.71 -11.88 -17.94
N ASP A 72 13.97 -11.50 -19.19
CA ASP A 72 15.14 -11.89 -20.00
C ASP A 72 15.24 -13.39 -20.36
N TYR A 73 14.15 -14.16 -20.24
CA TYR A 73 14.12 -15.54 -20.70
C TYR A 73 13.82 -15.66 -22.20
N ARG A 74 14.65 -16.44 -22.89
CA ARG A 74 14.36 -16.90 -24.24
C ARG A 74 13.34 -18.04 -24.22
N ILE A 75 12.12 -17.78 -24.71
CA ILE A 75 11.01 -18.75 -24.73
C ILE A 75 11.38 -20.09 -25.35
N ALA A 76 12.18 -20.09 -26.43
CA ALA A 76 12.61 -21.31 -27.11
C ALA A 76 13.54 -22.21 -26.27
N ASP A 77 14.09 -21.69 -25.18
CA ASP A 77 14.98 -22.42 -24.28
C ASP A 77 14.29 -22.88 -23.00
N ILE A 78 13.04 -22.46 -22.77
CA ILE A 78 12.24 -22.89 -21.61
C ILE A 78 11.71 -24.31 -21.85
N VAL A 79 12.03 -25.20 -20.91
CA VAL A 79 11.59 -26.60 -20.89
C VAL A 79 10.33 -26.76 -20.02
N ALA A 80 10.31 -26.11 -18.85
CA ALA A 80 9.19 -26.16 -17.92
C ALA A 80 9.09 -24.88 -17.10
N VAL A 81 7.87 -24.54 -16.69
CA VAL A 81 7.57 -23.47 -15.73
C VAL A 81 6.55 -24.02 -14.75
N THR A 82 6.78 -23.81 -13.46
CA THR A 82 5.79 -24.06 -12.41
C THR A 82 5.71 -22.86 -11.49
N ALA A 83 4.50 -22.45 -11.13
CA ALA A 83 4.26 -21.31 -10.27
C ALA A 83 3.41 -21.67 -9.06
N SER A 84 3.79 -21.14 -7.89
CA SER A 84 3.11 -21.35 -6.61
C SER A 84 3.02 -20.05 -5.82
N LYS A 85 2.16 -20.03 -4.78
CA LYS A 85 2.04 -18.91 -3.85
C LYS A 85 2.72 -19.27 -2.54
N PRO A 86 3.88 -18.67 -2.20
CA PRO A 86 4.49 -18.90 -0.90
C PRO A 86 3.63 -18.27 0.21
N HIS A 87 3.77 -18.77 1.44
CA HIS A 87 3.08 -18.20 2.60
C HIS A 87 4.08 -17.47 3.50
N GLY A 88 3.71 -16.28 3.98
CA GLY A 88 4.52 -15.48 4.91
C GLY A 88 5.75 -14.80 4.30
N GLN A 89 5.89 -14.79 2.98
CA GLN A 89 7.00 -14.15 2.26
C GLN A 89 6.56 -12.84 1.61
N LYS A 90 7.53 -12.01 1.20
CA LYS A 90 7.27 -10.74 0.50
C LYS A 90 6.81 -10.95 -0.95
N SER A 91 7.31 -12.01 -1.58
CA SER A 91 6.87 -12.43 -2.89
C SER A 91 5.47 -13.05 -2.82
N ASP A 92 4.61 -12.65 -3.76
CA ASP A 92 3.23 -13.13 -3.83
C ASP A 92 3.13 -14.39 -4.70
N VAL A 93 4.04 -14.55 -5.68
CA VAL A 93 4.18 -15.74 -6.53
C VAL A 93 5.67 -16.10 -6.67
N THR A 94 5.97 -17.40 -6.59
CA THR A 94 7.29 -17.96 -6.93
C THR A 94 7.16 -18.78 -8.20
N VAL A 95 8.06 -18.56 -9.15
CA VAL A 95 8.08 -19.22 -10.47
C VAL A 95 9.38 -20.00 -10.61
N ALA A 96 9.30 -21.33 -10.62
CA ALA A 96 10.43 -22.18 -10.97
C ALA A 96 10.48 -22.38 -12.50
N ILE A 97 11.60 -22.02 -13.10
CA ILE A 97 11.82 -22.04 -14.55
C ILE A 97 12.98 -22.98 -14.84
N ARG A 98 12.70 -24.04 -15.60
CA ARG A 98 13.74 -24.92 -16.14
C ARG A 98 14.01 -24.56 -17.59
N THR A 99 15.24 -24.19 -17.88
CA THR A 99 15.75 -23.94 -19.22
C THR A 99 16.64 -25.09 -19.70
N LYS A 100 17.09 -25.05 -20.94
CA LYS A 100 18.14 -25.97 -21.44
C LYS A 100 19.47 -25.82 -20.70
N SER A 101 19.73 -24.67 -20.07
CA SER A 101 21.00 -24.34 -19.41
C SER A 101 20.97 -24.49 -17.89
N GLY A 102 19.80 -24.65 -17.26
CA GLY A 102 19.70 -24.78 -15.81
C GLY A 102 18.30 -24.56 -15.26
N GLU A 103 18.20 -24.59 -13.93
CA GLU A 103 16.99 -24.31 -13.17
C GLU A 103 17.12 -22.99 -12.41
N HIS A 104 16.06 -22.20 -12.44
CA HIS A 104 15.99 -20.86 -11.86
C HIS A 104 14.71 -20.74 -11.03
N THR A 105 14.76 -19.96 -9.96
CA THR A 105 13.59 -19.65 -9.14
C THR A 105 13.45 -18.15 -9.06
N GLU A 106 12.32 -17.64 -9.53
CA GLU A 106 12.01 -16.22 -9.61
C GLU A 106 10.89 -15.87 -8.65
N ARG A 107 11.13 -14.92 -7.74
CA ARG A 107 10.15 -14.48 -6.74
C ARG A 107 9.57 -13.13 -7.16
N ILE A 108 8.26 -13.05 -7.27
CA ILE A 108 7.56 -11.88 -7.82
C ILE A 108 6.66 -11.28 -6.75
N SER A 109 6.88 -10.02 -6.38
CA SER A 109 5.89 -9.21 -5.66
C SER A 109 4.93 -8.56 -6.65
N ILE A 110 3.63 -8.69 -6.39
CA ILE A 110 2.55 -8.30 -7.28
C ILE A 110 1.75 -7.15 -6.65
N LYS A 111 1.45 -6.13 -7.44
CA LYS A 111 0.53 -5.05 -7.06
C LYS A 111 -0.56 -4.88 -8.11
N LEU A 112 -1.80 -5.15 -7.72
CA LEU A 112 -2.98 -4.81 -8.51
C LEU A 112 -3.34 -3.33 -8.30
N VAL A 113 -3.57 -2.61 -9.39
CA VAL A 113 -4.01 -1.22 -9.39
C VAL A 113 -5.34 -1.07 -10.11
N SER A 114 -6.24 -0.28 -9.50
CA SER A 114 -7.56 0.06 -10.04
C SER A 114 -7.72 1.55 -10.38
N SER A 115 -6.70 2.38 -10.15
CA SER A 115 -6.70 3.81 -10.49
C SER A 115 -5.27 4.32 -10.72
N PRO A 116 -5.03 5.20 -11.72
CA PRO A 116 -3.71 5.79 -11.98
C PRO A 116 -3.08 6.50 -10.77
N ASN A 117 -3.92 7.04 -9.87
CA ASN A 117 -3.51 7.80 -8.69
C ASN A 117 -3.64 6.98 -7.38
N GLY A 118 -3.83 5.67 -7.50
CA GLY A 118 -4.00 4.76 -6.38
C GLY A 118 -2.72 4.60 -5.54
N PHE A 119 -2.89 4.42 -4.23
CA PHE A 119 -1.79 4.08 -3.33
C PHE A 119 -2.00 2.68 -2.77
N ASN A 120 -0.99 1.82 -2.92
CA ASN A 120 -1.01 0.47 -2.40
C ASN A 120 -0.14 0.39 -1.14
N GLN A 121 -0.58 -0.42 -0.18
CA GLN A 121 0.25 -0.81 0.94
C GLN A 121 1.37 -1.73 0.43
N ILE A 122 2.61 -1.43 0.82
CA ILE A 122 3.76 -2.31 0.57
C ILE A 122 4.21 -3.02 1.84
N ASP A 123 4.10 -2.39 3.00
CA ASP A 123 4.39 -3.02 4.28
C ASP A 123 3.57 -2.35 5.40
N LYS A 124 3.33 -3.09 6.48
CA LYS A 124 2.67 -2.59 7.68
C LYS A 124 2.96 -3.53 8.86
N ARG A 125 3.52 -2.99 9.94
CA ARG A 125 3.83 -3.72 11.17
C ARG A 125 3.65 -2.81 12.39
N TRP A 126 3.74 -3.41 13.57
CA TRP A 126 3.92 -2.64 14.80
C TRP A 126 5.25 -1.88 14.78
N LEU A 127 5.30 -0.72 15.42
CA LEU A 127 6.53 0.08 15.46
C LEU A 127 7.69 -0.69 16.07
N SER A 128 7.43 -1.50 17.11
CA SER A 128 8.44 -2.37 17.73
C SER A 128 9.14 -3.28 16.72
N SER A 129 8.39 -3.86 15.78
CA SER A 129 8.97 -4.74 14.75
C SER A 129 9.96 -3.99 13.85
N TYR A 130 9.66 -2.74 13.48
CA TYR A 130 10.59 -1.92 12.70
C TYR A 130 11.76 -1.40 13.56
N ALA A 131 11.49 -1.09 14.83
CA ALA A 131 12.52 -0.64 15.75
C ALA A 131 13.59 -1.72 15.95
N ASP A 132 13.17 -2.97 16.10
CA ASP A 132 14.08 -4.12 16.21
C ASP A 132 14.79 -4.39 14.87
N MET A 133 14.06 -4.41 13.75
CA MET A 133 14.62 -4.73 12.43
C MET A 133 15.65 -3.70 11.95
N TRP A 134 15.39 -2.42 12.17
CA TRP A 134 16.24 -1.32 11.72
C TRP A 134 17.10 -0.72 12.84
N GLN A 135 17.12 -1.36 14.02
CA GLN A 135 17.89 -0.92 15.18
C GLN A 135 17.68 0.59 15.47
N MET A 136 16.41 1.01 15.50
CA MET A 136 16.05 2.42 15.64
C MET A 136 16.52 2.96 17.01
N PRO A 137 17.12 4.16 17.04
CA PRO A 137 17.50 4.77 18.30
C PRO A 137 16.26 5.14 19.13
N PRO A 138 16.34 5.10 20.48
CA PRO A 138 15.20 5.34 21.36
C PRO A 138 14.47 6.66 21.11
N GLU A 139 15.18 7.73 20.76
CA GLU A 139 14.59 9.02 20.41
C GLU A 139 13.63 8.93 19.22
N VAL A 140 14.01 8.21 18.15
CA VAL A 140 13.20 8.02 16.94
C VAL A 140 12.02 7.11 17.27
N VAL A 141 12.22 6.05 18.05
CA VAL A 141 11.13 5.18 18.49
C VAL A 141 10.10 5.97 19.31
N ASN A 142 10.55 6.80 20.24
CA ASN A 142 9.65 7.60 21.07
C ASN A 142 8.86 8.62 20.24
N ALA A 143 9.51 9.29 19.29
CA ALA A 143 8.84 10.17 18.33
C ALA A 143 7.76 9.43 17.53
N LEU A 144 8.11 8.24 17.02
CA LEU A 144 7.20 7.44 16.22
C LEU A 144 6.04 6.86 17.03
N LYS A 145 6.21 6.59 18.33
CA LYS A 145 5.10 6.17 19.22
C LYS A 145 4.00 7.21 19.31
N PHE A 146 4.36 8.49 19.46
CA PHE A 146 3.39 9.60 19.37
C PHE A 146 2.78 9.67 17.96
N TYR A 147 3.61 9.51 16.93
CA TYR A 147 3.17 9.60 15.54
C TYR A 147 2.10 8.56 15.16
N VAL A 148 2.26 7.32 15.61
CA VAL A 148 1.32 6.24 15.31
C VAL A 148 0.19 6.14 16.34
N GLY A 149 0.31 6.81 17.49
CA GLY A 149 -0.68 6.80 18.57
C GLY A 149 -0.55 5.63 19.54
N GLU A 150 0.63 5.00 19.61
CA GLU A 150 0.97 4.06 20.69
C GLU A 150 1.17 4.82 22.02
N THR A 151 1.61 6.08 21.96
CA THR A 151 1.59 7.01 23.10
C THR A 151 0.56 8.11 22.86
N PRO A 152 -0.33 8.41 23.84
CA PRO A 152 -1.32 9.47 23.70
C PRO A 152 -0.66 10.84 23.46
N PRO A 153 -1.23 11.69 22.59
CA PRO A 153 -0.70 13.02 22.34
C PRO A 153 -1.00 13.98 23.50
N PRO A 154 -0.19 15.06 23.67
CA PRO A 154 -0.52 16.14 24.59
C PRO A 154 -1.83 16.85 24.24
N THR A 155 -2.50 17.44 25.24
CA THR A 155 -3.68 18.29 25.04
C THR A 155 -3.36 19.44 24.09
N GLY A 156 -4.20 19.64 23.07
CA GLY A 156 -4.02 20.68 22.06
C GLY A 156 -3.39 20.20 20.74
N SER A 157 -3.00 18.92 20.65
CA SER A 157 -2.57 18.32 19.39
C SER A 157 -3.71 18.27 18.37
N ARG A 158 -3.37 18.29 17.07
CA ARG A 158 -4.31 18.31 15.94
C ARG A 158 -5.25 17.09 15.93
N ASP A 159 -4.79 15.95 16.44
CA ASP A 159 -5.54 14.71 16.55
C ASP A 159 -5.48 14.22 17.99
N ALA A 160 -6.63 13.79 18.56
CA ALA A 160 -6.69 13.29 19.93
C ALA A 160 -6.04 11.91 20.12
N GLN A 161 -5.74 11.20 19.01
CA GLN A 161 -5.20 9.84 19.04
C GLN A 161 -3.70 9.75 18.75
N ARG A 162 -3.07 10.81 18.22
CA ARG A 162 -1.66 10.82 17.82
C ARG A 162 -1.13 12.23 17.62
N MET A 163 0.17 12.36 17.43
CA MET A 163 0.79 13.55 16.84
C MET A 163 1.11 13.32 15.37
N TYR A 164 1.17 14.38 14.60
CA TYR A 164 1.82 14.41 13.30
C TYR A 164 3.31 14.78 13.48
N LEU A 165 4.16 14.40 12.52
CA LEU A 165 5.60 14.67 12.63
C LEU A 165 5.92 16.16 12.64
N ASP A 166 5.11 16.98 11.96
CA ASP A 166 5.24 18.44 11.94
C ASP A 166 4.82 19.12 13.26
N GLU A 167 4.27 18.36 14.22
CA GLU A 167 3.92 18.85 15.57
C GLU A 167 5.02 18.58 16.61
N LEU A 168 6.04 17.79 16.27
CA LEU A 168 7.17 17.50 17.15
C LEU A 168 8.13 18.71 17.19
N ASP A 169 8.97 18.81 18.22
CA ASP A 169 10.01 19.84 18.25
C ASP A 169 11.04 19.63 17.13
N GLU A 170 11.69 20.71 16.69
CA GLU A 170 12.60 20.69 15.54
C GLU A 170 13.75 19.67 15.68
N LYS A 171 14.28 19.50 16.91
CA LYS A 171 15.35 18.53 17.17
C LYS A 171 14.87 17.10 16.97
N THR A 172 13.67 16.78 17.47
CA THR A 172 13.05 15.46 17.27
C THR A 172 12.70 15.22 15.80
N GLN A 173 12.17 16.23 15.09
CA GLN A 173 11.93 16.13 13.65
C GLN A 173 13.20 15.82 12.87
N GLN A 174 14.30 16.52 13.19
CA GLN A 174 15.60 16.32 12.57
C GLN A 174 16.14 14.91 12.82
N ALA A 175 16.05 14.40 14.05
CA ALA A 175 16.50 13.04 14.37
C ALA A 175 15.75 11.96 13.57
N VAL A 176 14.43 12.12 13.40
CA VAL A 176 13.62 11.21 12.57
C VAL A 176 14.08 11.28 11.11
N VAL A 177 14.19 12.48 10.54
CA VAL A 177 14.61 12.66 9.13
C VAL A 177 16.01 12.11 8.91
N GLU A 178 16.95 12.38 9.82
CA GLU A 178 18.33 11.91 9.75
C GLU A 178 18.41 10.39 9.78
N PHE A 179 17.71 9.74 10.73
CA PHE A 179 17.69 8.28 10.81
C PHE A 179 17.22 7.64 9.49
N PHE A 180 16.08 8.10 8.95
CA PHE A 180 15.53 7.56 7.71
C PHE A 180 16.34 7.94 6.47
N THR A 181 17.08 9.06 6.51
CA THR A 181 18.01 9.44 5.43
C THR A 181 19.22 8.52 5.43
N THR A 182 19.83 8.29 6.59
CA THR A 182 21.02 7.45 6.76
C THR A 182 20.76 5.99 6.37
N HIS A 183 19.57 5.45 6.70
CA HIS A 183 19.23 4.05 6.46
C HIS A 183 18.32 3.83 5.24
N LYS A 184 18.15 4.87 4.40
CA LYS A 184 17.13 4.91 3.35
C LYS A 184 17.19 3.69 2.40
N ASP A 185 18.38 3.37 1.91
CA ASP A 185 18.53 2.31 0.90
C ASP A 185 18.17 0.94 1.47
N GLN A 186 18.60 0.65 2.71
CA GLN A 186 18.22 -0.57 3.42
C GLN A 186 16.71 -0.63 3.65
N ILE A 187 16.13 0.45 4.21
CA ILE A 187 14.69 0.52 4.51
C ILE A 187 13.86 0.31 3.25
N ILE A 188 14.20 0.98 2.14
CA ILE A 188 13.44 0.84 0.89
C ILE A 188 13.62 -0.56 0.29
N SER A 189 14.81 -1.15 0.39
CA SER A 189 15.03 -2.55 -0.01
C SER A 189 14.12 -3.50 0.76
N ASP A 190 14.09 -3.42 2.09
CA ASP A 190 13.23 -4.25 2.95
C ASP A 190 11.74 -4.05 2.63
N LEU A 191 11.35 -2.81 2.36
CA LEU A 191 9.95 -2.46 2.05
C LEU A 191 9.49 -2.96 0.67
N VAL A 192 10.38 -3.01 -0.32
CA VAL A 192 10.04 -3.39 -1.70
C VAL A 192 10.28 -4.88 -1.94
N ALA A 193 11.49 -5.36 -1.65
CA ALA A 193 11.90 -6.73 -1.92
C ALA A 193 11.78 -7.66 -0.71
N GLY A 194 11.85 -7.11 0.51
CA GLY A 194 12.03 -7.93 1.72
C GLY A 194 13.51 -8.31 1.90
N ASP A 195 13.79 -9.26 2.78
CA ASP A 195 15.12 -9.67 3.19
C ASP A 195 15.37 -11.18 3.03
N GLY A 196 16.65 -11.56 3.04
CA GLY A 196 17.10 -12.96 3.03
C GLY A 196 16.81 -13.74 1.75
N GLU A 197 16.79 -15.07 1.87
CA GLU A 197 16.62 -16.01 0.75
C GLU A 197 15.23 -15.94 0.09
N HIS A 198 14.30 -15.19 0.67
CA HIS A 198 12.93 -15.04 0.19
C HIS A 198 12.63 -13.63 -0.34
N ALA A 199 13.64 -12.79 -0.53
CA ALA A 199 13.49 -11.49 -1.14
C ALA A 199 12.90 -11.61 -2.55
N ALA A 200 11.96 -10.73 -2.89
CA ALA A 200 11.37 -10.70 -4.23
C ALA A 200 12.42 -10.22 -5.24
N ASP A 201 12.63 -11.03 -6.29
CA ASP A 201 13.52 -10.74 -7.41
C ASP A 201 12.90 -9.71 -8.37
N TRP A 202 11.56 -9.70 -8.47
CA TRP A 202 10.80 -8.85 -9.38
C TRP A 202 9.65 -8.13 -8.70
N MET A 203 9.35 -6.93 -9.17
CA MET A 203 8.10 -6.22 -8.89
C MET A 203 7.24 -6.18 -10.15
N MET A 204 6.03 -6.74 -10.03
CA MET A 204 5.01 -6.73 -11.08
C MET A 204 3.84 -5.84 -10.67
N VAL A 205 3.42 -4.97 -11.58
CA VAL A 205 2.22 -4.14 -11.43
C VAL A 205 1.22 -4.51 -12.51
N THR A 206 -0.02 -4.79 -12.13
CA THR A 206 -1.13 -4.99 -13.06
C THR A 206 -2.15 -3.87 -12.92
N PHE A 207 -2.53 -3.27 -14.04
CA PHE A 207 -3.58 -2.26 -14.12
C PHE A 207 -4.76 -2.85 -14.87
N LYS A 208 -5.89 -3.05 -14.16
CA LYS A 208 -7.09 -3.72 -14.68
C LYS A 208 -8.34 -2.83 -14.59
N ALA A 209 -8.17 -1.51 -14.60
CA ALA A 209 -9.30 -0.58 -14.51
C ALA A 209 -9.94 -0.25 -15.88
N THR A 210 -9.35 -0.75 -16.96
CA THR A 210 -9.69 -0.47 -18.36
C THR A 210 -10.04 -1.76 -19.10
N ASN A 211 -10.72 -1.64 -20.25
CA ASN A 211 -10.99 -2.78 -21.14
C ASN A 211 -9.70 -3.38 -21.73
N GLU A 212 -8.60 -2.63 -21.68
CA GLU A 212 -7.26 -3.06 -22.04
C GLU A 212 -6.42 -3.13 -20.76
N PRO A 213 -6.28 -4.30 -20.13
CA PRO A 213 -5.37 -4.48 -19.02
C PRO A 213 -3.93 -4.28 -19.47
N HIS A 214 -3.14 -3.59 -18.64
CA HIS A 214 -1.70 -3.42 -18.86
C HIS A 214 -0.92 -3.92 -17.65
N TRP A 215 0.31 -4.33 -17.88
CA TRP A 215 1.20 -4.78 -16.84
C TRP A 215 2.62 -4.27 -17.09
N ILE A 216 3.40 -4.22 -16.02
CA ILE A 216 4.86 -4.05 -16.08
C ILE A 216 5.50 -5.00 -15.07
N ILE A 217 6.61 -5.62 -15.45
CA ILE A 217 7.47 -6.38 -14.55
C ILE A 217 8.89 -5.84 -14.68
N LYS A 218 9.52 -5.50 -13.55
CA LYS A 218 10.88 -4.97 -13.50
C LYS A 218 11.64 -5.68 -12.38
N PRO A 219 12.98 -5.83 -12.49
CA PRO A 219 13.78 -6.32 -11.39
C PRO A 219 13.56 -5.46 -10.15
N SER A 220 13.49 -6.07 -8.97
CA SER A 220 13.30 -5.34 -7.71
C SER A 220 14.36 -4.27 -7.49
N ALA A 221 15.60 -4.48 -7.96
CA ALA A 221 16.65 -3.47 -7.92
C ALA A 221 16.29 -2.19 -8.70
N VAL A 222 15.61 -2.31 -9.85
CA VAL A 222 15.11 -1.15 -10.63
C VAL A 222 13.99 -0.46 -9.86
N ALA A 223 13.05 -1.22 -9.29
CA ALA A 223 11.97 -0.67 -8.50
C ALA A 223 12.49 0.05 -7.23
N ILE A 224 13.45 -0.53 -6.51
CA ILE A 224 14.09 0.07 -5.34
C ILE A 224 14.74 1.40 -5.70
N ARG A 225 15.59 1.43 -6.75
CA ARG A 225 16.23 2.66 -7.22
C ARG A 225 15.19 3.73 -7.59
N PHE A 226 14.16 3.32 -8.32
CA PHE A 226 13.10 4.21 -8.75
C PHE A 226 12.31 4.77 -7.56
N TYR A 227 11.82 3.93 -6.64
CA TYR A 227 11.04 4.42 -5.50
C TYR A 227 11.88 5.16 -4.45
N SER A 228 13.19 4.91 -4.40
CA SER A 228 14.13 5.65 -3.55
C SER A 228 14.34 7.09 -4.02
N ASP A 229 14.18 7.41 -5.31
CA ASP A 229 14.46 8.76 -5.80
C ASP A 229 13.65 9.87 -5.09
N GLY A 230 14.32 10.99 -4.77
CA GLY A 230 13.82 12.10 -3.97
C GLY A 230 14.26 12.08 -2.50
N PRO A 231 14.07 13.18 -1.76
CA PRO A 231 14.57 13.31 -0.38
C PRO A 231 13.72 12.51 0.63
N VAL A 232 14.28 12.34 1.83
CA VAL A 232 13.48 12.05 3.03
C VAL A 232 13.00 13.36 3.60
N ALA A 233 11.68 13.53 3.77
CA ALA A 233 11.13 14.81 4.21
C ALA A 233 9.78 14.65 4.91
N ILE A 234 9.55 15.48 5.93
CA ILE A 234 8.23 15.64 6.54
C ILE A 234 7.35 16.46 5.57
N THR A 235 6.17 15.94 5.29
CA THR A 235 5.18 16.58 4.41
C THR A 235 4.42 17.67 5.15
N LYS A 236 3.76 18.58 4.41
CA LYS A 236 2.84 19.58 4.99
C LYS A 236 1.67 18.97 5.78
N ALA A 237 1.33 17.72 5.49
CA ALA A 237 0.30 16.97 6.21
C ALA A 237 0.88 16.20 7.41
N GLY A 238 2.17 16.35 7.71
CA GLY A 238 2.83 15.77 8.88
C GLY A 238 3.15 14.28 8.79
N ASN A 239 3.14 13.70 7.59
CA ASN A 239 3.65 12.35 7.30
C ASN A 239 5.10 12.41 6.80
N LEU A 240 5.81 11.27 6.73
CA LEU A 240 7.17 11.20 6.18
C LEU A 240 7.15 10.66 4.75
N LYS A 241 7.89 11.32 3.86
CA LYS A 241 8.25 10.81 2.54
C LYS A 241 9.65 10.21 2.59
N LEU A 242 9.83 9.07 1.94
CA LEU A 242 11.11 8.44 1.67
C LEU A 242 11.20 8.29 0.15
N GLY A 243 11.70 9.33 -0.52
CA GLY A 243 11.58 9.42 -1.97
C GLY A 243 10.12 9.38 -2.42
N ARG A 244 9.75 8.38 -3.24
CA ARG A 244 8.39 8.18 -3.75
C ARG A 244 7.50 7.34 -2.81
N ILE A 245 8.02 6.88 -1.68
CA ILE A 245 7.28 6.11 -0.66
C ILE A 245 6.77 7.05 0.45
N THR A 246 5.59 6.77 0.97
CA THR A 246 4.98 7.48 2.10
C THR A 246 4.90 6.57 3.30
N MET A 247 5.45 7.01 4.43
CA MET A 247 5.24 6.41 5.74
C MET A 247 4.08 7.13 6.42
N GLN A 248 3.14 6.36 6.96
CA GLN A 248 1.97 6.89 7.65
C GLN A 248 1.52 6.01 8.81
N ARG A 249 0.82 6.59 9.79
CA ARG A 249 -0.06 5.82 10.67
C ARG A 249 -1.06 5.05 9.79
N LYS A 250 -1.26 3.77 10.08
CA LYS A 250 -2.23 2.93 9.37
C LYS A 250 -3.62 3.58 9.37
N GLY A 251 -4.10 3.96 10.55
CA GLY A 251 -5.44 4.54 10.74
C GLY A 251 -6.57 3.60 10.29
N GLY A 252 -7.80 4.09 10.45
CA GLY A 252 -8.99 3.30 10.10
C GLY A 252 -9.20 2.10 11.02
N ASP A 253 -9.53 0.94 10.44
CA ASP A 253 -9.82 -0.32 11.16
C ASP A 253 -10.88 -0.20 12.28
N ASN A 254 -11.86 0.70 12.10
CA ASN A 254 -12.90 1.00 13.10
C ASN A 254 -12.34 1.32 14.49
N GLY A 255 -11.17 1.96 14.55
CA GLY A 255 -10.54 2.35 15.83
C GLY A 255 -9.91 1.18 16.59
N ARG A 256 -9.77 -0.01 15.98
CA ARG A 256 -9.01 -1.12 16.57
C ARG A 256 -7.56 -0.72 16.80
N GLU A 257 -6.90 -1.41 17.72
CA GLU A 257 -5.48 -1.19 18.04
C GLU A 257 -4.57 -1.27 16.80
N SER A 258 -4.90 -2.11 15.80
CA SER A 258 -4.17 -2.19 14.53
C SER A 258 -4.11 -0.88 13.73
N ALA A 259 -4.98 0.09 14.03
CA ALA A 259 -4.93 1.43 13.46
C ALA A 259 -3.64 2.19 13.86
N LYS A 260 -2.99 1.77 14.95
CA LYS A 260 -1.72 2.33 15.46
C LYS A 260 -0.48 1.69 14.83
N MET A 261 -0.62 0.78 13.87
CA MET A 261 0.54 0.26 13.14
C MET A 261 1.17 1.35 12.25
N LEU A 262 2.49 1.24 12.03
CA LEU A 262 3.18 2.02 11.01
C LEU A 262 2.95 1.35 9.65
N GLN A 263 2.66 2.15 8.63
CA GLN A 263 2.29 1.68 7.30
C GLN A 263 3.08 2.42 6.22
N PHE A 264 3.56 1.69 5.22
CA PHE A 264 4.23 2.24 4.06
C PHE A 264 3.38 2.05 2.81
N LYS A 265 3.30 3.10 1.99
CA LYS A 265 2.56 3.11 0.72
C LYS A 265 3.33 3.77 -0.39
N LEU A 266 3.10 3.28 -1.61
CA LEU A 266 3.55 3.92 -2.85
C LEU A 266 2.40 3.90 -3.86
N ASN A 267 2.56 4.65 -4.96
CA ASN A 267 1.73 4.49 -6.15
C ASN A 267 2.42 3.52 -7.12
N PRO A 268 1.93 2.29 -7.32
CA PRO A 268 2.59 1.31 -8.19
C PRO A 268 2.60 1.74 -9.67
N MET A 269 1.68 2.61 -10.09
CA MET A 269 1.59 3.06 -11.49
C MET A 269 2.81 3.85 -11.92
N LEU A 270 3.53 4.48 -10.99
CA LEU A 270 4.76 5.21 -11.31
C LEU A 270 5.84 4.28 -11.87
N LEU A 271 5.77 2.97 -11.61
CA LEU A 271 6.76 2.02 -12.15
C LEU A 271 6.73 1.95 -13.68
N PHE A 272 5.61 2.29 -14.33
CA PHE A 272 5.53 2.37 -15.80
C PHE A 272 6.44 3.45 -16.39
N ASP A 273 6.80 4.46 -15.59
CA ASP A 273 7.73 5.53 -15.98
C ASP A 273 9.19 5.20 -15.61
N ALA A 274 9.44 4.03 -15.02
CA ALA A 274 10.79 3.63 -14.61
C ALA A 274 11.63 3.24 -15.84
N PRO A 275 12.91 3.65 -15.89
CA PRO A 275 13.81 3.33 -16.99
C PRO A 275 14.00 1.81 -17.17
#